data_AF-A0A016W369-F1
#
_entry.id   AF-A0A016W369-F1
#
_cell.length_a   1.000
_cell.length_b   1.000
_cell.length_c   1.000
_cell.angle_alpha   90.00
_cell.angle_beta   90.00
_cell.angle_gamma   90.00
#
_symmetry.space_group_name_H-M   'P 1'
#
loop_
_entity.id
_entity.type
_entity.pdbx_description
1 polymer ?
#
loop_
_entity_poly.entity_id
_entity_poly.type
_entity_poly.pdbx_seq_one_letter_code
_entity_poly.pdbx_strand_id
1 'polypeptide(L)'
;MRNMMIKGFANRESLRLMKEEPDRANFLMSPAYVNAWYQPERNSITFPYAYLNPPFYNLKYPQAFNYGGQGGTGGHEIVHGFDDEGVQFGPDGSLSKCMWHECGWMTSKSKDGFRDMAQCVVTQYKFVNNHQNFRLKTVFLFPGLIRENTLLENYYCLVC
;
A
#
# COMPACT_ATOMS: atom_id res chain seq x y z
N MET A 1 -12.12 33.02 -9.51
CA MET A 1 -13.06 32.24 -10.36
C MET A 1 -12.50 30.90 -10.84
N ARG A 2 -11.29 30.83 -11.46
CA ARG A 2 -10.71 29.58 -11.99
C ARG A 2 -10.69 28.38 -11.01
N ASN A 3 -10.22 28.58 -9.78
CA ASN A 3 -10.17 27.49 -8.79
C ASN A 3 -11.57 26.99 -8.37
N MET A 4 -12.56 27.88 -8.38
CA MET A 4 -13.95 27.53 -8.08
C MET A 4 -14.55 26.68 -9.20
N MET A 5 -14.24 27.01 -10.46
CA MET A 5 -14.65 26.21 -11.62
C MET A 5 -14.02 24.82 -11.62
N ILE A 6 -12.72 24.71 -11.29
CA ILE A 6 -12.02 23.41 -11.21
C ILE A 6 -12.64 22.53 -10.13
N LYS A 7 -12.87 23.07 -8.92
CA LYS A 7 -13.52 22.33 -7.83
C LYS A 7 -14.96 21.95 -8.18
N GLY A 8 -15.71 22.86 -8.79
CA GLY A 8 -17.09 22.60 -9.24
C GLY A 8 -17.14 21.46 -10.26
N PHE A 9 -16.22 21.46 -11.23
CA PHE A 9 -16.08 20.38 -12.21
C PHE A 9 -15.74 19.05 -11.53
N ALA A 10 -14.72 19.01 -10.65
CA ALA A 10 -14.31 17.80 -9.95
C ALA A 10 -15.44 17.20 -9.12
N ASN A 11 -16.20 18.03 -8.40
CA ASN A 11 -17.36 17.59 -7.63
C ASN A 11 -18.46 17.02 -8.53
N ARG A 12 -18.79 17.72 -9.63
CA ARG A 12 -19.78 17.23 -10.60
C ARG A 12 -19.38 15.88 -11.16
N GLU A 13 -18.11 15.70 -11.45
CA GLU A 13 -17.58 14.45 -12.01
C GLU A 13 -17.63 13.31 -10.98
N SER A 14 -17.25 13.57 -9.74
CA SER A 14 -17.37 12.58 -8.65
C SER A 14 -18.83 12.15 -8.42
N LEU A 15 -19.79 13.09 -8.53
CA LEU A 15 -21.22 12.77 -8.44
C LEU A 15 -21.73 11.99 -9.66
N ARG A 16 -21.16 12.23 -10.84
CA ARG A 16 -21.50 11.49 -12.08
C ARG A 16 -21.10 10.02 -11.94
N LEU A 17 -19.89 9.75 -11.46
CA LEU A 17 -19.35 8.39 -11.31
C LEU A 17 -20.16 7.50 -10.36
N MET A 18 -20.86 8.08 -9.36
CA MET A 18 -21.75 7.29 -8.48
C MET A 18 -22.94 6.64 -9.21
N LYS A 19 -23.25 7.07 -10.43
CA LYS A 19 -24.33 6.51 -11.25
C LYS A 19 -23.83 5.53 -12.31
N GLU A 20 -22.53 5.30 -12.36
CA GLU A 20 -21.89 4.47 -13.37
C GLU A 20 -21.31 3.21 -12.73
N GLU A 21 -21.17 2.17 -13.54
CA GLU A 21 -20.50 0.95 -13.11
C GLU A 21 -19.00 1.19 -12.91
N PRO A 22 -18.37 0.49 -11.95
CA PRO A 22 -16.93 0.63 -11.71
C PRO A 22 -16.09 0.27 -12.93
N ASP A 23 -15.38 1.25 -13.50
CA ASP A 23 -14.42 1.03 -14.59
C ASP A 23 -13.06 0.60 -14.03
N ARG A 24 -12.70 -0.68 -14.24
CA ARG A 24 -11.42 -1.27 -13.81
C ARG A 24 -10.21 -0.78 -14.61
N ALA A 25 -10.38 -0.16 -15.79
CA ALA A 25 -9.30 0.40 -16.60
C ALA A 25 -8.90 1.82 -16.19
N ASN A 26 -9.70 2.48 -15.32
CA ASN A 26 -9.42 3.82 -14.85
C ASN A 26 -8.30 3.84 -13.79
N PHE A 27 -7.33 4.75 -13.94
CA PHE A 27 -6.22 4.95 -13.01
C PHE A 27 -6.51 6.09 -12.02
N LEU A 28 -6.05 5.92 -10.78
CA LEU A 28 -6.23 6.89 -9.71
C LEU A 28 -5.55 8.25 -10.00
N MET A 29 -4.36 8.22 -10.61
CA MET A 29 -3.53 9.39 -10.84
C MET A 29 -2.91 9.40 -12.23
N SER A 30 -2.41 10.58 -12.63
CA SER A 30 -1.71 10.79 -13.91
C SER A 30 -0.44 9.92 -14.01
N PRO A 31 -0.09 9.44 -15.22
CA PRO A 31 1.17 8.71 -15.44
C PRO A 31 2.44 9.53 -15.16
N ALA A 32 2.31 10.86 -15.01
CA ALA A 32 3.42 11.76 -14.68
C ALA A 32 3.75 11.82 -13.17
N TYR A 33 2.96 11.19 -12.30
CA TYR A 33 3.28 11.12 -10.87
C TYR A 33 4.44 10.15 -10.62
N VAL A 34 5.41 10.60 -9.83
CA VAL A 34 6.51 9.77 -9.35
C VAL A 34 6.06 9.10 -8.04
N ASN A 35 5.28 8.03 -8.17
CA ASN A 35 4.81 7.21 -7.05
C ASN A 35 4.47 5.79 -7.51
N ALA A 36 4.10 4.88 -6.61
CA ALA A 36 3.43 3.62 -6.92
C ALA A 36 2.26 3.42 -5.94
N TRP A 37 1.30 2.54 -6.28
CA TRP A 37 0.20 2.24 -5.36
C TRP A 37 -0.45 0.88 -5.62
N TYR A 38 -0.96 0.30 -4.53
CA TYR A 38 -1.92 -0.79 -4.53
C TYR A 38 -3.35 -0.28 -4.32
N GLN A 39 -4.32 -0.90 -4.99
CA GLN A 39 -5.76 -0.64 -4.78
C GLN A 39 -6.45 -1.94 -4.35
N PRO A 40 -6.86 -2.07 -3.08
CA PRO A 40 -7.45 -3.31 -2.57
C PRO A 40 -8.77 -3.64 -3.26
N GLU A 41 -9.60 -2.65 -3.58
CA GLU A 41 -10.91 -2.84 -4.23
C GLU A 41 -10.80 -3.38 -5.65
N ARG A 42 -9.61 -3.28 -6.25
CA ARG A 42 -9.31 -3.75 -7.61
C ARG A 42 -8.35 -4.94 -7.59
N ASN A 43 -7.74 -5.24 -6.44
CA ASN A 43 -6.60 -6.15 -6.30
C ASN A 43 -5.55 -5.87 -7.39
N SER A 44 -5.10 -4.62 -7.49
CA SER A 44 -4.27 -4.13 -8.59
C SER A 44 -3.09 -3.29 -8.07
N ILE A 45 -1.95 -3.44 -8.74
CA ILE A 45 -0.73 -2.66 -8.51
C ILE A 45 -0.49 -1.78 -9.73
N THR A 46 -0.20 -0.49 -9.50
CA THR A 46 0.07 0.46 -10.59
C THR A 46 1.45 1.10 -10.44
N PHE A 47 2.23 1.07 -11.53
CA PHE A 47 3.47 1.84 -11.70
C PHE A 47 3.30 2.87 -12.82
N PRO A 48 3.12 4.16 -12.47
CA PRO A 48 3.16 5.26 -13.43
C PRO A 48 4.47 5.29 -14.23
N TYR A 49 4.38 5.75 -15.48
CA TYR A 49 5.53 5.85 -16.36
C TYR A 49 6.66 6.71 -15.76
N ALA A 50 6.33 7.82 -15.10
CA ALA A 50 7.33 8.68 -14.49
C ALA A 50 8.15 7.98 -13.39
N TYR A 51 7.57 6.99 -12.70
CA TYR A 51 8.27 6.23 -11.67
C TYR A 51 9.30 5.23 -12.23
N LEU A 52 9.12 4.77 -13.47
CA LEU A 52 10.00 3.81 -14.16
C LEU A 52 11.29 4.45 -14.73
N ASN A 53 11.84 5.44 -14.02
CA ASN A 53 13.02 6.19 -14.42
C ASN A 53 14.09 6.17 -13.32
N PRO A 54 15.35 6.55 -13.63
CA PRO A 54 16.37 6.75 -12.61
C PRO A 54 15.90 7.70 -11.49
N PRO A 55 16.25 7.42 -10.22
CA PRO A 55 17.19 6.39 -9.74
C PRO A 55 16.57 4.99 -9.55
N PHE A 56 15.24 4.85 -9.67
CA PHE A 56 14.52 3.62 -9.29
C PHE A 56 14.67 2.50 -10.31
N TYR A 57 14.76 2.85 -11.60
CA TYR A 57 14.90 1.88 -12.68
C TYR A 57 15.74 2.42 -13.83
N ASN A 58 16.63 1.59 -14.38
CA ASN A 58 17.26 1.82 -15.67
C ASN A 58 17.65 0.49 -16.32
N LEU A 59 17.37 0.35 -17.63
CA LEU A 59 17.75 -0.83 -18.40
C LEU A 59 19.27 -1.12 -18.40
N LYS A 60 20.11 -0.10 -18.20
CA LYS A 60 21.57 -0.21 -18.15
C LYS A 60 22.13 -0.49 -16.75
N TYR A 61 21.31 -0.44 -15.70
CA TYR A 61 21.77 -0.73 -14.35
C TYR A 61 21.99 -2.24 -14.15
N PRO A 62 22.95 -2.64 -13.30
CA PRO A 62 23.04 -4.01 -12.84
C PRO A 62 21.70 -4.42 -12.22
N GLN A 63 21.28 -5.67 -12.43
CA GLN A 63 19.99 -6.16 -11.95
C GLN A 63 19.79 -5.90 -10.45
N ALA A 64 20.84 -6.03 -9.63
CA ALA A 64 20.79 -5.75 -8.19
C ALA A 64 20.25 -4.33 -7.87
N PHE A 65 20.61 -3.31 -8.65
CA PHE A 65 20.08 -1.95 -8.45
C PHE A 65 18.60 -1.85 -8.82
N ASN A 66 18.20 -2.48 -9.93
CA ASN A 66 16.79 -2.51 -10.33
C ASN A 66 15.92 -3.33 -9.35
N TYR A 67 16.46 -4.40 -8.78
CA TYR A 67 15.80 -5.16 -7.73
C TYR A 67 15.70 -4.37 -6.42
N GLY A 68 16.74 -3.64 -6.02
CA GLY A 68 16.70 -2.79 -4.83
C GLY A 68 15.81 -1.55 -4.97
N GLY A 69 15.73 -0.97 -6.17
CA GLY A 69 14.82 0.13 -6.50
C GLY A 69 13.42 -0.38 -6.85
N GLN A 70 13.16 -0.55 -8.13
CA GLN A 70 11.85 -0.95 -8.65
C GLN A 70 11.34 -2.30 -8.12
N GLY A 71 12.23 -3.28 -7.89
CA GLY A 71 11.84 -4.57 -7.32
C GLY A 71 11.36 -4.44 -5.87
N GLY A 72 12.04 -3.62 -5.06
CA GLY A 72 11.65 -3.27 -3.70
C GLY A 72 10.28 -2.58 -3.67
N THR A 73 10.07 -1.57 -4.52
CA THR A 73 8.74 -0.95 -4.63
C THR A 73 7.69 -1.94 -5.15
N GLY A 74 8.06 -2.79 -6.11
CA GLY A 74 7.23 -3.91 -6.60
C GLY A 74 6.69 -4.76 -5.47
N GLY A 75 7.59 -5.20 -4.59
CA GLY A 75 7.23 -5.94 -3.40
C GLY A 75 6.38 -5.14 -2.40
N HIS A 76 6.63 -3.84 -2.25
CA HIS A 76 5.90 -2.96 -1.31
C HIS A 76 4.42 -2.94 -1.66
N GLU A 77 4.14 -2.77 -2.95
CA GLU A 77 2.77 -2.76 -3.45
C GLU A 77 2.12 -4.15 -3.44
N ILE A 78 2.88 -5.24 -3.50
CA ILE A 78 2.32 -6.59 -3.32
C ILE A 78 1.93 -6.81 -1.86
N VAL A 79 2.80 -6.43 -0.91
CA VAL A 79 2.57 -6.62 0.52
C VAL A 79 1.37 -5.81 1.01
N HIS A 80 1.03 -4.70 0.36
CA HIS A 80 -0.23 -3.99 0.59
C HIS A 80 -1.50 -4.85 0.44
N GLY A 81 -1.48 -5.90 -0.41
CA GLY A 81 -2.57 -6.86 -0.48
C GLY A 81 -2.70 -7.77 0.74
N PHE A 82 -1.70 -7.76 1.63
CA PHE A 82 -1.58 -8.62 2.79
C PHE A 82 -1.23 -7.85 4.08
N ASP A 83 -1.33 -6.53 4.07
CA ASP A 83 -1.26 -5.73 5.30
C ASP A 83 -2.59 -5.85 6.08
N ASP A 84 -2.69 -5.17 7.22
CA ASP A 84 -3.85 -5.27 8.11
C ASP A 84 -5.17 -4.82 7.47
N GLU A 85 -5.10 -3.97 6.45
CA GLU A 85 -6.26 -3.59 5.63
C GLU A 85 -6.44 -4.56 4.46
N GLY A 86 -5.35 -4.90 3.76
CA GLY A 86 -5.34 -5.74 2.57
C GLY A 86 -5.93 -7.14 2.79
N VAL A 87 -5.62 -7.79 3.92
CA VAL A 87 -6.13 -9.14 4.23
C VAL A 87 -7.65 -9.21 4.41
N GLN A 88 -8.32 -8.06 4.52
CA GLN A 88 -9.77 -7.98 4.61
C GLN A 88 -10.44 -8.17 3.23
N PHE A 89 -9.68 -7.92 2.15
CA PHE A 89 -10.14 -8.03 0.77
C PHE A 89 -9.84 -9.43 0.21
N GLY A 90 -10.82 -9.97 -0.51
CA GLY A 90 -10.71 -11.21 -1.26
C GLY A 90 -10.00 -11.00 -2.61
N PRO A 91 -9.81 -12.08 -3.38
CA PRO A 91 -9.05 -12.05 -4.64
C PRO A 91 -9.70 -11.19 -5.74
N ASP A 92 -11.00 -10.92 -5.65
CA ASP A 92 -11.75 -10.08 -6.58
C ASP A 92 -11.76 -8.59 -6.18
N GLY A 93 -11.19 -8.25 -5.01
CA GLY A 93 -11.21 -6.92 -4.42
C GLY A 93 -12.47 -6.61 -3.61
N SER A 94 -13.31 -7.61 -3.31
CA SER A 94 -14.44 -7.44 -2.40
C SER A 94 -14.01 -7.67 -0.95
N LEU A 95 -14.63 -6.99 0.01
CA LEU A 95 -14.46 -7.34 1.42
C LEU A 95 -15.01 -8.75 1.65
N SER A 96 -14.18 -9.66 2.17
CA SER A 96 -14.53 -11.07 2.31
C SER A 96 -15.01 -11.38 3.72
N LYS A 97 -16.10 -12.16 3.87
CA LYS A 97 -16.59 -12.71 5.14
C LYS A 97 -16.67 -11.68 6.30
N CYS A 98 -17.40 -10.60 6.07
CA CYS A 98 -17.58 -9.54 7.05
C CYS A 98 -18.57 -9.88 8.18
N MET A 99 -18.19 -9.51 9.40
CA MET A 99 -19.00 -9.42 10.60
C MET A 99 -18.94 -7.97 11.12
N TRP A 100 -19.79 -7.60 12.08
CA TRP A 100 -19.87 -6.22 12.61
C TRP A 100 -18.55 -5.63 13.13
N HIS A 101 -17.57 -6.47 13.48
CA HIS A 101 -16.31 -6.05 14.07
C HIS A 101 -15.07 -6.44 13.25
N GLU A 102 -15.22 -7.20 12.16
CA GLU A 102 -14.08 -7.63 11.34
C GLU A 102 -14.51 -8.17 9.97
N CYS A 103 -13.64 -8.00 8.96
CA CYS A 103 -13.70 -8.68 7.67
C CYS A 103 -12.41 -9.47 7.46
N GLY A 104 -12.43 -10.47 6.57
CA GLY A 104 -11.24 -11.18 6.13
C GLY A 104 -11.48 -12.65 5.81
N TRP A 105 -10.64 -13.19 4.93
CA TRP A 105 -10.76 -14.55 4.42
C TRP A 105 -9.97 -15.59 5.24
N MET A 106 -9.07 -15.14 6.14
CA MET A 106 -8.21 -15.96 6.97
C MET A 106 -8.98 -16.85 7.97
N THR A 107 -8.41 -18.02 8.29
CA THR A 107 -8.88 -18.84 9.41
C THR A 107 -8.54 -18.19 10.75
N SER A 108 -9.22 -18.55 11.84
CA SER A 108 -8.94 -18.00 13.18
C SER A 108 -7.48 -18.20 13.60
N LYS A 109 -6.92 -19.40 13.36
CA LYS A 109 -5.51 -19.71 13.67
C LYS A 109 -4.53 -18.82 12.89
N SER A 110 -4.77 -18.63 11.59
CA SER A 110 -3.92 -17.76 10.76
C SER A 110 -4.00 -16.31 11.20
N LYS A 111 -5.19 -15.85 11.60
CA LYS A 111 -5.43 -14.49 12.08
C LYS A 111 -4.68 -14.20 13.38
N ASP A 112 -4.67 -15.14 14.32
CA ASP A 112 -3.92 -14.97 15.57
C ASP A 112 -2.41 -14.89 15.30
N GLY A 113 -1.87 -15.79 14.45
CA GLY A 113 -0.46 -15.70 14.05
C GLY A 113 -0.12 -14.40 13.30
N PHE A 114 -1.01 -13.92 12.44
CA PHE A 114 -0.86 -12.62 11.78
C PHE A 114 -0.79 -11.48 12.81
N ARG A 115 -1.69 -11.46 13.80
CA ARG A 115 -1.72 -10.47 14.88
C ARG A 115 -0.45 -10.51 15.73
N ASP A 116 0.10 -11.69 16.00
CA ASP A 116 1.33 -11.85 16.75
C ASP A 116 2.54 -11.26 16.01
N MET A 117 2.69 -11.56 14.71
CA MET A 117 3.75 -11.00 13.86
C MET A 117 3.59 -9.49 13.70
N ALA A 118 2.36 -9.03 13.45
CA ALA A 118 1.98 -7.62 13.42
C ALA A 118 2.43 -6.89 14.69
N GLN A 119 2.14 -7.48 15.86
CA GLN A 119 2.46 -6.88 17.15
C GLN A 119 3.98 -6.76 17.39
N CYS A 120 4.79 -7.67 16.83
CA CYS A 120 6.24 -7.52 16.81
C CYS A 120 6.66 -6.24 16.09
N VAL A 121 6.15 -6.00 14.87
CA VAL A 121 6.46 -4.79 14.08
C VAL A 121 5.97 -3.52 14.81
N VAL A 122 4.77 -3.54 15.39
CA VAL A 122 4.29 -2.42 16.23
C VAL A 122 5.26 -2.13 17.38
N THR A 123 5.80 -3.17 18.00
CA THR A 123 6.71 -3.02 19.14
C THR A 123 8.07 -2.47 18.70
N GLN A 124 8.62 -2.98 17.58
CA GLN A 124 9.89 -2.54 17.01
C GLN A 124 9.90 -1.03 16.76
N TYR A 125 8.82 -0.48 16.17
CA TYR A 125 8.75 0.93 15.79
C TYR A 125 8.12 1.83 16.86
N LYS A 126 7.78 1.30 18.04
CA LYS A 126 7.16 2.05 19.15
C LYS A 126 8.03 3.18 19.69
N PHE A 127 9.35 3.02 19.62
CA PHE A 127 10.32 3.92 20.24
C PHE A 127 11.22 4.64 19.24
N VAL A 128 10.91 4.55 17.96
CA VAL A 128 11.64 5.29 16.93
C VAL A 128 11.27 6.78 17.07
N ASN A 129 12.22 7.56 17.59
CA ASN A 129 12.15 9.01 17.60
C ASN A 129 12.76 9.51 16.29
N ASN A 130 12.01 10.28 15.51
CA ASN A 130 12.61 11.00 14.39
C ASN A 130 13.57 12.07 14.92
N HIS A 131 14.59 12.44 14.14
CA HIS A 131 15.56 13.52 14.43
C HIS A 131 14.91 14.89 14.79
N GLN A 132 13.60 15.01 14.61
CA GLN A 132 12.76 16.17 14.95
C GLN A 132 12.01 16.03 16.29
N ASN A 133 12.35 15.05 17.14
CA ASN A 133 11.66 14.74 18.41
C ASN A 133 10.16 14.41 18.28
N PHE A 134 9.70 14.01 17.10
CA PHE A 134 8.38 13.42 16.93
C PHE A 134 8.46 11.92 17.18
N ARG A 135 7.65 11.43 18.13
CA ARG A 135 7.39 10.00 18.28
C ARG A 135 6.55 9.54 17.09
N LEU A 136 7.04 8.57 16.34
CA LEU A 136 6.23 7.90 15.33
C LEU A 136 5.06 7.22 16.05
N LYS A 137 3.82 7.59 15.70
CA LYS A 137 2.66 6.83 16.18
C LYS A 137 2.57 5.56 15.37
N THR A 138 3.14 4.49 15.92
CA THR A 138 3.32 3.22 15.20
C THR A 138 2.02 2.63 14.67
N VAL A 139 0.90 2.82 15.37
CA VAL A 139 -0.44 2.38 14.90
C VAL A 139 -0.87 3.07 13.60
N PHE A 140 -0.45 4.31 13.35
CA PHE A 140 -0.80 5.06 12.12
C PHE A 140 0.13 4.75 10.94
N LEU A 141 1.36 4.33 11.22
CA LEU A 141 2.32 3.90 10.21
C LEU A 141 2.29 2.37 10.04
N PHE A 142 1.47 1.67 10.82
CA PHE A 142 1.47 0.22 10.89
C PHE A 142 1.25 -0.46 9.54
N PRO A 143 0.29 0.00 8.71
CA PRO A 143 0.18 -0.49 7.34
C PRO A 143 1.49 -0.27 6.56
N GLY A 144 2.22 0.82 6.79
CA GLY A 144 3.51 1.12 6.15
C GLY A 144 4.72 0.39 6.64
N LEU A 145 4.70 -0.02 7.90
CA LEU A 145 5.82 -0.70 8.53
C LEU A 145 5.80 -2.20 8.24
N ILE A 146 4.61 -2.81 8.06
CA ILE A 146 4.54 -4.16 7.49
C ILE A 146 5.20 -4.16 6.09
N ARG A 147 4.90 -3.15 5.28
CA ARG A 147 5.31 -3.08 3.86
C ARG A 147 6.82 -3.06 3.63
N GLU A 148 7.57 -2.38 4.47
CA GLU A 148 9.03 -2.27 4.33
C GLU A 148 9.77 -3.48 4.92
N ASN A 149 9.23 -4.10 5.98
CA ASN A 149 9.92 -5.19 6.68
C ASN A 149 9.80 -6.55 5.97
N THR A 150 8.71 -6.82 5.25
CA THR A 150 8.52 -8.09 4.52
C THR A 150 9.42 -8.21 3.27
N LEU A 151 10.10 -7.14 2.85
CA LEU A 151 10.87 -7.12 1.60
C LEU A 151 12.39 -7.09 1.79
N LEU A 152 12.83 -6.63 2.96
CA LEU A 152 14.24 -6.56 3.34
C LEU A 152 14.64 -7.78 4.20
N GLU A 153 14.02 -8.93 3.96
CA GLU A 153 14.12 -10.19 4.72
C GLU A 153 15.50 -10.88 4.72
N ASN A 154 16.59 -10.12 4.65
CA ASN A 154 17.91 -10.61 5.09
C ASN A 154 18.47 -9.86 6.31
N TYR A 155 17.80 -8.84 6.85
CA TYR A 155 18.33 -8.10 8.01
C TYR A 155 17.36 -7.90 9.19
N TYR A 156 16.04 -8.01 9.02
CA TYR A 156 15.09 -7.60 10.07
C TYR A 156 14.24 -8.73 10.70
N CYS A 157 14.13 -9.91 10.07
CA CYS A 157 13.57 -11.14 10.70
C CYS A 157 14.54 -11.80 11.70
N LEU A 158 15.41 -11.01 12.34
CA LEU A 158 16.31 -11.46 13.42
C LEU A 158 15.94 -10.83 14.77
N VAL A 159 14.91 -9.97 14.81
CA VAL A 159 14.46 -9.30 16.05
C VAL A 159 13.19 -9.95 16.62
N CYS A 160 12.52 -10.78 15.81
CA CYS A 160 11.49 -11.76 16.15
C CYS A 160 11.66 -12.92 15.14
#